data_AF-A0A1B6KNL6-F1
#
_entry.id   AF-A0A1B6KNL6-F1
#
_cell.length_a   1.000
_cell.length_b   1.000
_cell.length_c   1.000
_cell.angle_alpha   90.00
_cell.angle_beta   90.00
_cell.angle_gamma   90.00
#
_symmetry.space_group_name_H-M   'P 1'
#
loop_
_entity.id
_entity.type
_entity.pdbx_description
1 polymer ?
#
loop_
_entity_poly.entity_id
_entity_poly.type
_entity_poly.pdbx_seq_one_letter_code
_entity_poly.pdbx_strand_id
1 'polypeptide(L)'
;MTGKMPAIGIDLGTTYSCVGVWQQGKVEIIANDQGNRTTPSYVAFTDTERLIGDAAKNQVAMNPQNSVFDAKRLIGRKFDDPKIQADMKHWPFKVISDCGKPKIQIEFKG
;
A
#
# COMPACT_ATOMS: atom_id res chain seq x y z
N MET A 1 34.34 8.68 7.15
CA MET A 1 34.05 7.31 6.68
C MET A 1 32.84 7.37 5.76
N THR A 2 33.05 7.29 4.44
CA THR A 2 31.96 7.20 3.45
C THR A 2 31.53 5.74 3.34
N GLY A 3 30.79 5.25 4.35
CA GLY A 3 30.19 3.92 4.29
C GLY A 3 29.20 3.87 3.12
N LYS A 4 29.43 2.98 2.16
CA LYS A 4 28.52 2.78 1.02
C LYS A 4 27.16 2.36 1.59
N MET A 5 26.11 3.15 1.32
CA MET A 5 24.76 2.80 1.76
C MET A 5 24.35 1.43 1.18
N PRO A 6 23.73 0.54 1.97
CA PRO A 6 23.35 -0.78 1.50
C PRO A 6 22.29 -0.67 0.41
N ALA A 7 22.39 -1.52 -0.62
CA ALA A 7 21.33 -1.67 -1.61
C ALA A 7 20.17 -2.47 -1.01
N ILE A 8 18.94 -1.99 -1.22
CA ILE A 8 17.72 -2.59 -0.70
C ILE A 8 16.89 -3.11 -1.87
N GLY A 9 16.40 -4.34 -1.76
CA GLY A 9 15.38 -4.92 -2.64
C GLY A 9 14.01 -4.81 -1.99
N ILE A 10 13.02 -4.30 -2.73
CA ILE A 10 11.64 -4.17 -2.27
C ILE A 10 10.74 -4.94 -3.22
N ASP A 11 10.04 -5.94 -2.70
CA ASP A 11 8.88 -6.50 -3.37
C ASP A 11 7.64 -5.69 -2.97
N LEU A 12 7.12 -4.89 -3.90
CA LEU A 12 5.89 -4.12 -3.73
C LEU A 12 4.71 -4.96 -4.22
N GLY A 13 4.24 -5.91 -3.41
CA GLY A 13 3.15 -6.82 -3.77
C GLY A 13 1.76 -6.17 -3.72
N THR A 14 0.74 -6.92 -4.10
CA THR A 14 -0.67 -6.43 -4.11
C THR A 14 -1.24 -6.34 -2.70
N THR A 15 -1.04 -7.38 -1.90
CA THR A 15 -1.60 -7.51 -0.55
C THR A 15 -0.56 -7.38 0.55
N TYR A 16 0.67 -7.82 0.28
CA TYR A 16 1.81 -7.72 1.18
C TYR A 16 3.03 -7.27 0.40
N SER A 17 3.88 -6.51 1.07
CA SER A 17 5.19 -6.08 0.60
C SER A 17 6.28 -6.67 1.48
N CYS A 18 7.49 -6.80 0.92
CA CYS A 18 8.66 -7.33 1.61
C CYS A 18 9.88 -6.46 1.29
N VAL A 19 10.80 -6.36 2.25
CA VAL A 19 12.05 -5.64 2.07
C VAL A 19 13.23 -6.52 2.50
N GLY A 20 14.25 -6.57 1.65
CA GLY A 20 15.47 -7.33 1.90
C GLY A 20 16.72 -6.51 1.60
N VAL A 21 17.82 -6.87 2.26
CA VAL A 21 19.13 -6.25 2.08
C VAL A 21 20.17 -7.33 1.81
N TRP A 22 21.10 -7.06 0.89
CA TRP A 22 22.29 -7.89 0.72
C TRP A 22 23.41 -7.34 1.59
N GLN A 23 23.76 -8.07 2.65
CA GLN A 23 24.85 -7.71 3.55
C GLN A 23 25.61 -8.94 4.02
N GLN A 24 26.92 -8.80 4.24
CA GLN A 24 27.77 -9.88 4.75
C GLN A 24 27.68 -11.17 3.91
N GLY A 25 27.54 -11.05 2.58
CA GLY A 25 27.50 -12.19 1.67
C GLY A 25 26.20 -13.00 1.67
N LYS A 26 25.12 -12.48 2.27
CA LYS A 26 23.80 -13.13 2.29
C LYS A 26 22.66 -12.14 2.11
N VAL A 27 21.49 -12.65 1.75
CA VAL A 27 20.22 -11.91 1.82
C VAL A 27 19.68 -11.96 3.24
N GLU A 28 19.26 -10.80 3.75
CA GLU A 28 18.51 -10.68 4.99
C GLU A 28 17.16 -10.01 4.73
N ILE A 29 16.08 -10.63 5.22
CA ILE A 29 14.74 -10.05 5.16
C ILE A 29 14.52 -9.24 6.43
N ILE A 30 14.19 -7.96 6.25
CA ILE A 30 14.04 -7.00 7.34
C ILE A 30 12.63 -7.15 7.92
N ALA A 31 12.54 -7.39 9.24
CA ALA A 31 11.27 -7.37 9.94
C ALA A 31 10.81 -5.93 10.18
N ASN A 32 9.51 -5.69 10.16
CA ASN A 32 8.92 -4.41 10.56
C ASN A 32 8.96 -4.24 12.10
N ASP A 33 8.42 -3.12 12.58
CA ASP A 33 8.36 -2.77 14.00
C ASP A 33 7.55 -3.76 14.86
N GLN A 34 6.65 -4.54 14.25
CA GLN A 34 5.89 -5.62 14.88
C GLN A 34 6.60 -6.99 14.81
N GLY A 35 7.79 -7.07 14.20
CA GLY A 35 8.53 -8.32 14.00
C GLY A 35 8.10 -9.13 12.77
N ASN A 36 7.18 -8.62 11.94
CA ASN A 36 6.72 -9.31 10.74
C ASN A 36 7.71 -9.11 9.56
N ARG A 37 8.04 -10.18 8.84
CA ARG A 37 8.93 -10.13 7.65
C ARG A 37 8.23 -9.68 6.36
N THR A 38 6.93 -9.49 6.41
CA THR A 38 6.11 -8.92 5.34
C THR A 38 5.15 -7.93 5.95
N THR A 39 4.93 -6.81 5.29
CA THR A 39 4.03 -5.74 5.75
C THR A 39 2.81 -5.68 4.84
N PRO A 40 1.57 -5.62 5.34
CA PRO A 40 0.40 -5.43 4.51
C PRO A 40 0.53 -4.19 3.60
N SER A 41 0.13 -4.32 2.34
CA SER A 41 0.11 -3.22 1.36
C SER A 41 -1.14 -2.36 1.57
N TYR A 42 -1.31 -1.85 2.79
CA TYR A 42 -2.45 -1.07 3.25
C TYR A 42 -2.01 0.32 3.66
N VAL A 43 -2.81 1.32 3.32
CA VAL A 43 -2.70 2.69 3.82
C VAL A 43 -4.08 3.12 4.27
N ALA A 44 -4.20 3.64 5.48
CA ALA A 44 -5.46 4.16 5.96
C ALA A 44 -5.31 5.57 6.52
N PHE A 45 -6.34 6.38 6.33
CA PHE A 45 -6.38 7.77 6.78
C PHE A 45 -7.41 7.89 7.90
N THR A 46 -6.98 8.49 9.01
CA THR A 46 -7.85 8.90 10.12
C THR A 46 -7.91 10.42 10.16
N ASP A 47 -8.72 10.99 11.05
CA ASP A 47 -8.80 12.44 11.20
C ASP A 47 -7.47 13.08 11.62
N THR A 48 -6.61 12.31 12.30
CA THR A 48 -5.37 12.79 12.90
C THR A 48 -4.13 12.40 12.10
N GLU A 49 -4.11 11.20 11.52
CA GLU A 49 -2.89 10.59 10.99
C GLU A 49 -3.11 9.66 9.80
N ARG A 50 -1.99 9.21 9.23
CA ARG A 50 -1.95 8.22 8.17
C ARG A 50 -1.27 6.96 8.70
N LEU A 51 -2.03 5.87 8.76
CA LEU A 51 -1.58 4.55 9.16
C LEU A 51 -1.12 3.76 7.93
N ILE A 52 -0.10 2.91 8.10
CA ILE A 52 0.47 2.08 7.03
C ILE A 52 0.69 0.67 7.58
N GLY A 53 0.53 -0.35 6.73
CA GLY A 53 0.87 -1.72 7.09
C GLY A 53 -0.12 -2.36 8.06
N ASP A 54 0.40 -3.02 9.08
CA ASP A 54 -0.39 -3.75 10.07
C ASP A 54 -1.42 -2.85 10.77
N ALA A 55 -1.02 -1.63 11.17
CA ALA A 55 -1.91 -0.67 11.79
C ALA A 55 -3.11 -0.29 10.89
N ALA A 56 -2.86 -0.07 9.60
CA ALA A 56 -3.92 0.23 8.63
C ALA A 56 -4.85 -0.96 8.40
N LYS A 57 -4.29 -2.17 8.28
CA LYS A 57 -5.07 -3.40 8.08
C LYS A 57 -5.96 -3.71 9.29
N ASN A 58 -5.47 -3.52 10.51
CA ASN A 58 -6.19 -3.86 11.73
C ASN A 58 -7.47 -3.05 11.94
N GLN A 59 -7.53 -1.81 11.42
CA GLN A 59 -8.72 -0.96 11.56
C GLN A 59 -9.67 -1.00 10.35
N VAL A 60 -9.39 -1.80 9.31
CA VAL A 60 -10.16 -1.76 8.04
C VAL A 60 -11.66 -2.00 8.25
N ALA A 61 -12.03 -2.83 9.22
CA ALA A 61 -13.44 -3.09 9.54
C ALA A 61 -14.16 -1.87 10.13
N MET A 62 -13.44 -0.99 10.83
CA MET A 62 -13.98 0.20 11.48
C MET A 62 -13.96 1.43 10.57
N ASN A 63 -12.99 1.49 9.65
CA ASN A 63 -12.81 2.61 8.74
C ASN A 63 -12.58 2.12 7.29
N PRO A 64 -13.55 1.42 6.69
CA PRO A 64 -13.36 0.76 5.40
C PRO A 64 -13.23 1.76 4.23
N GLN A 65 -13.93 2.89 4.28
CA GLN A 65 -13.95 3.87 3.17
C GLN A 65 -12.63 4.65 3.04
N ASN A 66 -11.91 4.86 4.15
CA ASN A 66 -10.61 5.53 4.15
C ASN A 66 -9.42 4.57 4.33
N SER A 67 -9.67 3.25 4.21
CA SER A 67 -8.63 2.21 4.23
C SER A 67 -8.40 1.65 2.82
N VAL A 68 -7.26 2.01 2.24
CA VAL A 68 -6.87 1.68 0.88
C VAL A 68 -6.01 0.41 0.85
N PHE A 69 -6.36 -0.50 -0.04
CA PHE A 69 -5.63 -1.73 -0.35
C PHE A 69 -5.74 -2.04 -1.83
N ASP A 70 -5.00 -3.05 -2.32
CA ASP A 70 -5.03 -3.48 -3.73
C ASP A 70 -4.66 -2.37 -4.74
N ALA A 71 -4.02 -1.29 -4.29
CA ALA A 71 -3.64 -0.15 -5.13
C ALA A 71 -2.79 -0.57 -6.34
N LYS A 72 -2.02 -1.66 -6.23
CA LYS A 72 -1.26 -2.25 -7.34
C LYS A 72 -2.14 -2.62 -8.55
N ARG A 73 -3.42 -2.92 -8.35
CA ARG A 73 -4.38 -3.19 -9.43
C ARG A 73 -4.70 -1.95 -10.26
N LEU A 74 -4.61 -0.75 -9.66
CA LEU A 74 -4.88 0.55 -10.29
C LEU A 74 -3.68 1.12 -11.05
N ILE A 75 -2.47 0.81 -10.61
CA ILE A 75 -1.24 1.40 -11.16
C ILE A 75 -1.12 1.11 -12.67
N GLY A 76 -0.88 2.16 -13.44
CA GLY A 76 -0.67 2.07 -14.89
C GLY A 76 -1.94 1.81 -15.72
N ARG A 77 -3.12 1.75 -15.10
CA ARG A 77 -4.40 1.57 -15.80
C ARG A 77 -5.14 2.88 -16.02
N LYS A 78 -6.07 2.86 -16.98
CA LYS A 78 -7.06 3.92 -17.19
C LYS A 78 -8.30 3.66 -16.35
N PHE A 79 -9.04 4.72 -16.04
CA PHE A 79 -10.26 4.62 -15.23
C PHE A 79 -11.31 3.74 -15.91
N ASP A 80 -11.41 3.81 -17.25
CA ASP A 80 -12.37 3.05 -18.07
C ASP A 80 -11.93 1.61 -18.39
N ASP A 81 -10.79 1.15 -17.87
CA ASP A 81 -10.35 -0.24 -18.02
C ASP A 81 -11.42 -1.19 -17.44
N PRO A 82 -11.94 -2.17 -18.22
CA PRO A 82 -12.97 -3.10 -17.74
C PRO A 82 -12.57 -3.84 -16.46
N LYS A 83 -11.27 -4.11 -16.25
CA LYS A 83 -10.78 -4.72 -15.01
C LYS A 83 -10.92 -3.77 -13.82
N ILE A 84 -10.65 -2.48 -14.01
CA ILE A 84 -10.86 -1.47 -12.96
C ILE A 84 -12.33 -1.31 -12.64
N GLN A 85 -13.19 -1.26 -13.67
CA GLN A 85 -14.64 -1.18 -13.47
C GLN A 85 -15.21 -2.41 -12.73
N ALA A 86 -14.61 -3.59 -12.93
CA ALA A 86 -14.95 -4.79 -12.17
C ALA A 86 -14.43 -4.72 -10.73
N ASP A 87 -13.14 -4.43 -10.53
CA ASP A 87 -12.50 -4.38 -9.22
C ASP A 87 -13.14 -3.31 -8.31
N MET A 88 -13.54 -2.15 -8.86
CA MET A 88 -14.23 -1.07 -8.14
C MET A 88 -15.53 -1.50 -7.45
N LYS A 89 -16.19 -2.58 -7.92
CA LYS A 89 -17.41 -3.11 -7.29
C LYS A 89 -17.12 -3.84 -5.97
N HIS A 90 -15.86 -4.17 -5.72
CA HIS A 90 -15.42 -4.95 -4.56
C HIS A 90 -14.65 -4.11 -3.54
N TRP A 91 -14.34 -2.85 -3.86
CA TRP A 91 -13.64 -1.95 -2.94
C TRP A 91 -14.63 -1.10 -2.14
N PRO A 92 -14.38 -0.92 -0.82
CA PRO A 92 -15.19 -0.04 0.01
C PRO A 92 -14.86 1.45 -0.18
N PHE A 93 -13.66 1.75 -0.68
CA PHE A 93 -13.20 3.12 -0.94
C PHE A 93 -13.58 3.59 -2.33
N LYS A 94 -13.74 4.90 -2.50
CA LYS A 94 -14.18 5.49 -3.75
C LYS A 94 -13.00 5.70 -4.70
N VAL A 95 -13.19 5.34 -5.97
CA VAL A 95 -12.26 5.66 -7.07
C VAL A 95 -12.96 6.62 -8.02
N ILE A 96 -12.31 7.72 -8.35
CA ILE A 96 -12.78 8.77 -9.27
C ILE A 96 -11.90 8.83 -10.52
N SER A 97 -12.46 9.34 -11.61
CA SER A 97 -11.70 9.65 -12.82
C SER A 97 -11.15 11.07 -12.72
N ASP A 98 -9.85 11.21 -12.94
CA ASP A 98 -9.22 12.50 -13.18
C ASP A 98 -8.40 12.43 -14.46
N CYS A 99 -8.85 13.17 -15.48
CA CYS A 99 -8.25 13.15 -16.82
C CYS A 99 -8.06 11.73 -17.38
N GLY A 100 -9.03 10.84 -17.12
CA GLY A 100 -9.02 9.43 -17.54
C GLY A 100 -8.14 8.49 -16.69
N LYS A 101 -7.46 9.01 -15.67
CA LYS A 101 -6.68 8.20 -14.72
C LYS A 101 -7.51 7.92 -13.47
N PRO A 102 -7.48 6.70 -12.92
CA PRO A 102 -8.15 6.40 -11.68
C PRO A 102 -7.40 7.02 -10.50
N LYS A 103 -8.13 7.71 -9.63
CA LYS A 103 -7.63 8.26 -8.35
C LYS A 103 -8.50 7.77 -7.21
N ILE A 104 -7.88 7.41 -6.10
CA ILE A 104 -8.60 7.00 -4.89
C ILE A 104 -8.97 8.26 -4.12
N GLN A 105 -10.25 8.44 -3.81
CA GLN A 105 -10.77 9.55 -3.03
C GLN A 105 -10.94 9.10 -1.58
N ILE A 106 -10.33 9.84 -0.66
CA ILE A 106 -10.37 9.62 0.79
C ILE A 106 -10.69 10.94 1.48
N GLU A 107 -11.28 10.84 2.67
CA GLU A 107 -11.45 11.97 3.58
C GLU A 107 -10.25 12.04 4.52
N PHE A 108 -9.58 13.19 4.57
CA PHE A 108 -8.44 13.40 5.44
C PHE A 108 -8.29 14.88 5.78
N LYS A 109 -8.32 15.18 7.07
CA LYS A 109 -8.07 16.53 7.63
C LYS A 109 -8.95 17.67 7.11
N GLY A 110 -10.21 17.39 6.76
CA GLY A 110 -11.19 18.41 6.38
C GLY A 110 -10.84 19.12 5.09
#